data_AF-A0A179B1P0-F1
#
_entry.id   AF-A0A179B1P0-F1
#
_cell.length_a   1.000
_cell.length_b   1.000
_cell.length_c   1.000
_cell.angle_alpha   90.00
_cell.angle_beta   90.00
_cell.angle_gamma   90.00
#
_symmetry.space_group_name_H-M   'P 1'
#
loop_
_entity.id
_entity.type
_entity.pdbx_description
1 polymer ?
#
loop_
_entity_poly.entity_id
_entity_poly.type
_entity_poly.pdbx_seq_one_letter_code
_entity_poly.pdbx_strand_id
1 'polypeptide(L)'
;MYIDTEVVTGEATKTLDQSVALRTGWQNGSASLSSVPGTAAGNVSQGELLVQTHEDCVSAAESAFDVLSGLLEQASEGMHDSVRLLSTADEEAAEELRVK
;
A
#
# COMPACT_ATOMS: atom_id res chain seq x y z
N MET A 1 16.80 -4.72 25.08
CA MET A 1 15.50 -4.47 24.40
C MET A 1 15.16 -5.77 23.70
N TYR A 2 14.00 -6.38 23.98
CA TYR A 2 13.55 -7.61 23.35
C TYR A 2 12.57 -7.24 22.23
N ILE A 3 12.83 -7.69 21.00
CA ILE A 3 11.90 -7.53 19.87
C ILE A 3 11.19 -8.85 19.69
N ASP A 4 9.86 -8.83 19.81
CA ASP A 4 9.03 -10.00 19.53
C ASP A 4 8.82 -10.11 18.00
N THR A 5 9.53 -11.07 17.39
CA THR A 5 9.49 -11.30 15.95
C THR A 5 8.12 -11.78 15.46
N GLU A 6 7.33 -12.45 16.29
CA GLU A 6 5.98 -12.91 15.93
C GLU A 6 5.03 -11.71 15.81
N VAL A 7 5.11 -10.77 16.75
CA VAL A 7 4.34 -9.51 16.69
C VAL A 7 4.71 -8.72 15.44
N VAL A 8 6.01 -8.53 15.15
CA VAL A 8 6.44 -7.77 13.96
C VAL A 8 6.01 -8.46 12.66
N THR A 9 6.10 -9.78 12.59
CA THR A 9 5.60 -10.56 11.43
C THR A 9 4.09 -10.40 11.26
N GLY A 10 3.34 -10.37 12.37
CA GLY A 10 1.90 -10.10 12.37
C GLY A 10 1.56 -8.71 11.82
N GLU A 11 2.28 -7.66 12.25
CA GLU A 11 2.08 -6.30 11.73
C GLU A 11 2.52 -6.15 10.27
N ALA A 12 3.58 -6.85 9.85
CA ALA A 12 3.99 -6.91 8.45
C ALA A 12 2.90 -7.52 7.57
N THR A 13 2.28 -8.62 8.02
CA THR A 13 1.18 -9.28 7.32
C THR A 13 -0.05 -8.37 7.22
N LYS A 14 -0.44 -7.72 8.32
CA LYS A 14 -1.57 -6.76 8.32
C LYS A 14 -1.33 -5.60 7.37
N THR A 15 -0.10 -5.11 7.29
CA THR A 15 0.27 -4.00 6.40
C THR A 15 0.15 -4.42 4.93
N LEU A 16 0.57 -5.65 4.60
CA LEU A 16 0.37 -6.22 3.27
C LEU A 16 -1.12 -6.39 2.94
N ASP A 17 -1.90 -6.94 3.87
CA ASP A 17 -3.34 -7.09 3.71
C ASP A 17 -4.04 -5.75 3.45
N GLN A 18 -3.61 -4.68 4.14
CA GLN A 18 -4.09 -3.33 3.90
C GLN A 18 -3.74 -2.82 2.50
N SER A 19 -2.53 -3.10 2.01
CA SER A 19 -2.16 -2.79 0.62
C SER A 19 -3.08 -3.49 -0.38
N VAL A 20 -3.30 -4.80 -0.20
CA VAL A 20 -4.20 -5.60 -1.06
C VAL A 20 -5.64 -5.09 -1.01
N ALA A 21 -6.15 -4.78 0.19
CA ALA A 21 -7.48 -4.24 0.37
C ALA A 21 -7.64 -2.87 -0.32
N LEU A 22 -6.62 -2.01 -0.21
CA LEU A 22 -6.58 -0.72 -0.91
C LEU A 22 -6.64 -0.93 -2.43
N ARG A 23 -5.85 -1.87 -2.97
CA ARG A 23 -5.85 -2.17 -4.42
C ARG A 23 -7.17 -2.70 -4.92
N THR A 24 -7.74 -3.62 -4.17
CA THR A 24 -9.04 -4.22 -4.49
C THR A 24 -10.13 -3.15 -4.46
N GLY A 25 -10.14 -2.30 -3.42
CA GLY A 25 -11.06 -1.18 -3.31
C GLY A 25 -10.94 -0.19 -4.46
N TRP A 26 -9.71 0.16 -4.85
CA TRP A 26 -9.46 1.04 -5.98
C TRP A 26 -9.93 0.44 -7.30
N GLN A 27 -9.58 -0.81 -7.61
CA GLN A 27 -10.03 -1.50 -8.83
C GLN A 27 -11.56 -1.58 -8.94
N ASN A 28 -12.24 -1.78 -7.81
CA ASN A 28 -13.70 -1.84 -7.78
C ASN A 28 -14.35 -0.45 -7.98
N GLY A 29 -13.71 0.62 -7.51
CA GLY A 29 -14.26 1.99 -7.54
C GLY A 29 -13.85 2.82 -8.77
N SER A 30 -12.66 2.61 -9.31
CA SER A 30 -12.06 3.47 -10.34
C SER A 30 -12.86 3.46 -11.65
N ALA A 31 -13.39 2.30 -12.05
CA ALA A 31 -14.22 2.17 -13.24
C ALA A 31 -15.48 3.05 -13.21
N SER A 32 -16.05 3.27 -12.02
CA SER A 32 -17.20 4.16 -11.86
C SER A 32 -16.78 5.63 -11.99
N LEU A 33 -15.64 6.01 -11.43
CA LEU A 33 -15.11 7.37 -11.49
C LEU A 33 -14.86 7.81 -12.94
N SER A 34 -14.31 6.96 -13.80
CA SER A 34 -14.02 7.31 -15.21
C SER A 34 -15.28 7.61 -16.05
N SER A 35 -16.46 7.15 -15.63
CA SER A 35 -17.70 7.20 -16.43
C SER A 35 -18.62 8.40 -16.13
N VAL A 36 -18.43 9.10 -15.01
CA VAL A 36 -19.32 10.17 -14.53
C VAL A 36 -19.29 11.47 -15.37
N PRO A 37 -18.14 12.02 -15.79
CA PRO A 37 -18.09 13.38 -16.32
C PRO A 37 -18.78 13.55 -17.68
N GLY A 38 -18.77 12.52 -18.53
CA GLY A 38 -19.45 12.54 -19.83
C GLY A 38 -20.97 12.76 -19.73
N THR A 39 -21.58 12.35 -18.61
CA THR A 39 -23.03 12.52 -18.37
C THR A 39 -23.35 13.89 -17.76
N ALA A 40 -22.45 14.45 -16.95
CA ALA A 40 -22.64 15.73 -16.27
C ALA A 40 -22.33 16.96 -17.15
N ALA A 41 -21.39 16.81 -18.09
CA ALA A 41 -20.89 17.92 -18.92
C ALA A 41 -21.86 18.38 -20.01
N GLY A 42 -22.74 17.51 -20.52
CA GLY A 42 -23.65 17.83 -21.63
C GLY A 42 -24.69 18.93 -21.35
N ASN A 43 -24.84 19.36 -20.08
CA ASN A 43 -25.92 20.24 -19.63
C ASN A 43 -25.46 21.63 -19.13
N VAL A 44 -24.16 21.95 -19.17
CA VAL A 44 -23.62 23.23 -18.66
C VAL A 44 -22.56 23.82 -19.59
N SER A 45 -22.45 25.15 -19.65
CA SER A 45 -21.50 25.87 -20.52
C SER A 45 -20.03 25.64 -20.18
N GLN A 46 -19.72 25.23 -18.95
CA GLN A 46 -18.37 24.82 -18.52
C GLN A 46 -18.16 23.30 -18.58
N GLY A 47 -19.00 22.56 -19.30
CA GLY A 47 -18.98 21.09 -19.32
C GLY A 47 -17.62 20.51 -19.66
N GLU A 48 -16.94 21.03 -20.68
CA GLU A 48 -15.61 20.57 -21.10
C GLU A 48 -14.55 20.77 -20.00
N LEU A 49 -14.56 21.92 -19.31
CA LEU A 49 -13.67 22.17 -18.17
C LEU A 49 -13.97 21.25 -16.98
N LEU A 50 -15.24 20.91 -16.76
CA LEU A 50 -15.64 19.94 -15.74
C LEU A 50 -15.13 18.54 -16.07
N VAL A 51 -15.19 18.11 -17.34
CA VAL A 51 -14.61 16.83 -17.78
C VAL A 51 -13.10 16.83 -17.52
N GLN A 52 -12.38 17.85 -18.00
CA GLN A 52 -10.94 17.94 -17.83
C GLN A 52 -10.51 17.92 -16.36
N THR A 53 -11.18 18.72 -15.52
CA THR A 53 -10.88 18.77 -14.07
C THR A 53 -11.13 17.42 -13.41
N HIS A 54 -12.17 16.70 -13.84
CA HIS A 54 -12.47 15.36 -13.33
C HIS A 54 -11.40 14.34 -13.75
N GLU A 55 -10.98 14.34 -15.02
CA GLU A 55 -9.91 13.48 -15.52
C GLU A 55 -8.58 13.73 -14.79
N ASP A 56 -8.25 15.01 -14.53
CA ASP A 56 -7.07 15.39 -13.77
C ASP A 56 -7.15 14.88 -12.31
N CYS A 57 -8.33 15.00 -11.67
CA CYS A 57 -8.56 14.48 -10.32
C CYS A 57 -8.47 12.95 -10.25
N VAL A 58 -9.04 12.25 -11.23
CA VAL A 58 -8.94 10.78 -11.31
C VAL A 58 -7.48 10.36 -11.48
N SER A 59 -6.75 11.00 -12.39
CA SER A 59 -5.32 10.72 -12.62
C SER A 59 -4.47 10.98 -11.36
N ALA A 60 -4.73 12.07 -10.64
CA ALA A 60 -4.05 12.36 -9.38
C ALA A 60 -4.37 11.32 -8.30
N ALA A 61 -5.62 10.86 -8.25
CA ALA A 61 -6.04 9.82 -7.31
C ALA A 61 -5.42 8.45 -7.65
N GLU A 62 -5.32 8.07 -8.92
CA GLU A 62 -4.61 6.87 -9.39
C GLU A 62 -3.14 6.91 -8.96
N SER A 63 -2.46 8.03 -9.21
CA SER A 63 -1.06 8.21 -8.83
C SER A 63 -0.84 8.12 -7.32
N ALA A 64 -1.69 8.76 -6.52
CA ALA A 64 -1.62 8.71 -5.07
C ALA A 64 -1.86 7.28 -4.54
N PHE A 65 -2.82 6.57 -5.14
CA PHE A 65 -3.13 5.18 -4.82
C PHE A 65 -1.93 4.26 -5.10
N ASP A 66 -1.31 4.38 -6.27
CA ASP A 66 -0.15 3.56 -6.64
C ASP A 66 1.00 3.75 -5.65
N VAL A 67 1.30 5.01 -5.31
CA VAL A 67 2.34 5.35 -4.32
C VAL A 67 2.01 4.76 -2.95
N LEU A 68 0.78 4.94 -2.45
CA LEU A 68 0.40 4.44 -1.13
C LEU A 68 0.43 2.91 -1.05
N SER A 69 -0.08 2.21 -2.06
CA SER A 69 -0.05 0.74 -2.08
C SER A 69 1.39 0.21 -2.14
N GLY A 70 2.26 0.83 -2.94
CA GLY A 70 3.67 0.48 -3.01
C GLY A 70 4.42 0.74 -1.71
N LEU A 71 4.15 1.85 -1.02
CA LEU A 71 4.76 2.16 0.28
C LEU A 71 4.37 1.14 1.36
N LEU A 72 3.10 0.69 1.37
CA LEU A 72 2.64 -0.32 2.31
C LEU A 72 3.30 -1.69 2.06
N GLU A 73 3.47 -2.09 0.80
CA GLU A 73 4.21 -3.32 0.47
C GLU A 73 5.67 -3.24 0.89
N GLN A 74 6.34 -2.13 0.55
CA GLN A 74 7.73 -1.93 0.93
C GLN A 74 7.92 -1.91 2.45
N ALA A 75 6.97 -1.34 3.19
CA ALA A 75 6.98 -1.38 4.65
C ALA A 75 6.82 -2.81 5.18
N SER A 76 5.91 -3.60 4.60
CA SER A 76 5.73 -5.03 4.93
C SER A 76 7.01 -5.84 4.67
N GLU A 77 7.60 -5.70 3.49
CA GLU A 77 8.85 -6.35 3.13
C GLU A 77 9.99 -5.98 4.08
N GLY A 78 10.16 -4.69 4.38
CA GLY A 78 11.19 -4.20 5.29
C GLY A 78 11.03 -4.74 6.72
N MET A 79 9.79 -4.93 7.19
CA MET A 79 9.53 -5.57 8.49
C MET A 79 9.88 -7.06 8.48
N HIS A 80 9.51 -7.79 7.42
CA HIS A 80 9.89 -9.21 7.28
C HIS A 80 11.40 -9.40 7.20
N ASP A 81 12.10 -8.55 6.44
CA ASP A 81 13.56 -8.59 6.36
C ASP A 81 14.23 -8.29 7.70
N SER A 82 13.70 -7.32 8.44
CA SER A 82 14.21 -6.99 9.78
C SER A 82 14.04 -8.16 10.75
N VAL A 83 12.88 -8.83 10.73
CA VAL A 83 12.64 -10.03 11.54
C VAL A 83 13.62 -11.14 11.18
N ARG A 84 13.82 -11.40 9.88
CA ARG A 84 14.75 -12.42 9.41
C ARG A 84 16.17 -12.13 9.89
N LEU A 85 16.65 -10.90 9.74
CA LEU A 85 18.00 -10.49 10.17
C LEU A 85 18.19 -10.65 11.69
N LEU A 86 17.19 -10.26 12.49
CA LEU A 86 17.24 -10.43 13.94
C LEU A 86 17.27 -11.90 14.35
N SER A 87 16.44 -12.74 13.72
CA SER A 87 16.41 -14.18 14.00
C SER A 87 17.75 -14.85 13.67
N THR A 88 18.39 -14.47 12.56
CA THR A 88 19.72 -14.99 12.20
C THR A 88 20.78 -14.55 13.21
N ALA A 89 20.78 -13.27 13.60
CA ALA A 89 21.75 -12.75 14.57
C ALA A 89 21.59 -13.42 15.96
N ASP A 90 20.35 -13.67 16.38
CA ASP A 90 20.06 -14.38 17.64
C ASP A 90 20.53 -15.84 17.58
N GLU A 91 20.36 -16.53 16.46
CA GLU A 91 20.84 -17.90 16.26
C GLU A 91 22.38 -17.97 16.27
N GLU A 92 23.06 -17.06 15.58
CA GLU A 92 24.52 -16.96 15.59
C GLU A 92 25.07 -16.70 17.00
N ALA A 93 24.47 -15.75 17.74
CA ALA A 93 24.87 -15.44 19.11
C ALA A 93 24.62 -16.62 20.07
N ALA A 94 23.51 -17.34 19.91
CA ALA A 94 23.20 -18.53 20.70
C ALA A 94 24.21 -19.66 20.45
N GLU A 95 24.61 -19.86 19.19
CA GLU A 95 25.63 -20.85 18.84
C GLU A 95 26.99 -20.47 19.44
N GLU A 96 27.43 -19.21 19.33
CA GLU A 96 28.69 -18.75 19.95
C GLU A 96 28.76 -18.99 21.46
N LEU A 97 27.62 -18.87 22.16
CA LEU A 97 27.52 -19.15 23.60
C LEU A 97 27.53 -20.65 23.91
N ARG A 98 27.06 -21.49 22.99
CA ARG A 98 27.01 -22.95 23.15
C ARG A 98 28.37 -23.62 22.98
N VAL A 99 29.24 -23.07 22.13
CA VAL A 99 30.60 -23.60 21.88
C VAL A 99 31.65 -23.10 22.88
N LYS A 100 31.26 -22.25 23.84
CA LYS A 100 32.09 -21.76 24.96
C LYS A 100 31.80 -22.49 26.26
#